data_AF-A0A6H0ZT89-F1
#
_entry.id   AF-A0A6H0ZT89-F1
#
_cell.length_a   1.000
_cell.length_b   1.000
_cell.length_c   1.000
_cell.angle_alpha   90.00
_cell.angle_beta   90.00
_cell.angle_gamma   90.00
#
_symmetry.space_group_name_H-M   'P 1'
#
loop_
_entity.id
_entity.type
_entity.pdbx_description
1 polymer ?
#
loop_
_entity_poly.entity_id
_entity_poly.type
_entity_poly.pdbx_seq_one_letter_code
_entity_poly.pdbx_strand_id
1 'polypeptide(L)'
;MAAKGVPFSGLVVYLVILVEILGAAALIFGVRARETGAILLAFTYVATLLSHAFWSFPEEARYAQQGQFFKNLAIVGALFLYFVTGPGRYRPWFGAK
;
A
#
# COMPACT_ATOMS: atom_id res chain seq x y z
N MET A 1 9.09 0.69 -13.76
CA MET A 1 8.08 1.73 -14.05
C MET A 1 8.14 2.21 -15.49
N ALA A 2 9.32 2.59 -16.01
CA ALA A 2 9.46 2.95 -17.44
C ALA A 2 9.03 1.82 -18.41
N ALA A 3 9.43 0.57 -18.13
CA ALA A 3 9.03 -0.59 -18.93
C ALA A 3 7.51 -0.94 -18.88
N LYS A 4 6.74 -0.29 -17.99
CA LYS A 4 5.28 -0.49 -17.85
C LYS A 4 4.46 0.61 -18.52
N GLY A 5 5.08 1.49 -19.32
CA GLY A 5 4.38 2.56 -20.04
C GLY A 5 3.83 3.68 -19.15
N VAL A 6 4.29 3.79 -17.91
CA VAL A 6 3.83 4.84 -16.98
C VAL A 6 4.45 6.18 -17.39
N PRO A 7 3.64 7.18 -17.80
CA PRO A 7 4.15 8.51 -18.14
C PRO A 7 4.80 9.14 -16.91
N PHE A 8 5.88 9.90 -17.12
CA PHE A 8 6.64 10.56 -16.03
C PHE A 8 7.16 9.60 -14.95
N SER A 9 7.66 8.41 -15.34
CA SER A 9 8.06 7.35 -14.41
C SER A 9 9.03 7.78 -13.30
N GLY A 10 9.88 8.78 -13.53
CA GLY A 10 10.75 9.34 -12.49
C GLY A 10 9.96 10.01 -11.36
N LEU A 11 9.05 10.92 -11.69
CA LEU A 11 8.20 11.62 -10.72
C LEU A 11 7.31 10.63 -9.95
N VAL A 12 6.73 9.66 -10.65
CA VAL A 12 5.87 8.64 -10.04
C VAL A 12 6.63 7.81 -9.01
N VAL A 13 7.89 7.46 -9.27
CA VAL A 13 8.72 6.73 -8.31
C VAL A 13 8.95 7.55 -7.03
N TYR A 14 9.27 8.84 -7.15
CA TYR A 14 9.44 9.69 -5.97
C TYR A 14 8.15 9.84 -5.15
N LEU A 15 7.00 9.96 -5.82
CA LEU A 15 5.71 10.02 -5.15
C LEU A 15 5.37 8.71 -4.42
N VAL A 16 5.65 7.57 -5.04
CA VAL A 16 5.48 6.24 -4.42
C VAL A 16 6.31 6.15 -3.13
N ILE A 17 7.60 6.47 -3.21
CA ILE A 17 8.51 6.42 -2.05
C ILE A 17 8.01 7.34 -0.93
N LEU A 18 7.57 8.55 -1.29
CA LEU A 18 7.06 9.51 -0.32
C LEU A 18 5.80 8.99 0.39
N VAL A 19 4.86 8.39 -0.35
CA VAL A 19 3.64 7.78 0.21
C VAL A 19 3.99 6.61 1.12
N GLU A 20 4.94 5.77 0.74
CA GLU A 20 5.36 4.62 1.56
C GLU A 20 5.99 5.06 2.89
N ILE A 21 6.90 6.04 2.86
CA ILE A 21 7.58 6.51 4.07
C ILE A 21 6.61 7.29 4.98
N LEU A 22 5.90 8.28 4.43
CA LEU A 22 5.00 9.11 5.22
C LEU A 22 3.77 8.32 5.70
N GLY A 23 3.24 7.45 4.85
CA GLY A 23 2.12 6.60 5.18
C GLY A 23 2.49 5.58 6.27
N ALA A 24 3.64 4.91 6.16
CA ALA A 24 4.11 4.00 7.21
C ALA A 24 4.30 4.73 8.55
N ALA A 25 4.92 5.92 8.53
CA ALA A 25 5.06 6.74 9.74
C ALA A 25 3.70 7.12 10.34
N ALA A 26 2.77 7.60 9.52
CA ALA A 26 1.42 7.96 9.97
C ALA A 26 0.65 6.75 10.52
N LEU A 27 0.84 5.57 9.94
CA LEU A 27 0.22 4.32 10.40
C LEU A 27 0.77 3.89 11.75
N ILE A 28 2.10 3.91 11.92
CA ILE A 28 2.79 3.58 13.18
C ILE A 28 2.36 4.53 14.30
N PHE A 29 2.35 5.83 14.03
CA PHE A 29 1.93 6.84 14.99
C PHE A 29 0.41 7.01 15.04
N GLY A 30 -0.40 6.17 14.40
CA GLY A 30 -1.86 6.25 14.48
C GLY A 30 -2.47 7.61 14.08
N VAL A 31 -1.75 8.43 13.31
CA VAL A 31 -2.20 9.77 12.89
C VAL A 31 -3.30 9.60 11.87
N ARG A 32 -4.50 10.13 12.17
CA ARG A 32 -5.68 10.05 11.28
C ARG A 32 -5.87 8.64 10.72
N ALA A 33 -5.91 7.66 11.62
CA ALA A 33 -5.82 6.24 11.27
C ALA A 33 -6.79 5.78 10.16
N ARG A 34 -8.00 6.36 10.09
CA ARG A 34 -8.95 6.02 9.02
C ARG A 34 -8.48 6.57 7.68
N GLU A 35 -8.06 7.83 7.62
CA GLU A 35 -7.56 8.44 6.39
C GLU A 35 -6.25 7.79 5.92
N THR A 36 -5.30 7.60 6.84
CA THR A 36 -4.03 6.91 6.55
C THR A 36 -4.27 5.47 6.09
N GLY A 37 -5.15 4.74 6.78
CA GLY A 37 -5.54 3.38 6.41
C GLY A 37 -6.17 3.31 5.03
N ALA A 38 -7.11 4.21 4.71
CA ALA A 38 -7.76 4.27 3.41
C ALA A 38 -6.78 4.60 2.27
N ILE A 39 -5.89 5.57 2.47
CA ILE A 39 -4.89 5.97 1.47
C ILE A 39 -3.93 4.82 1.19
N LEU A 40 -3.35 4.22 2.24
CA LEU A 40 -2.42 3.11 2.09
C LEU A 40 -3.09 1.87 1.50
N LEU A 41 -4.34 1.59 1.87
CA LEU A 41 -5.12 0.49 1.32
C LEU A 41 -5.29 0.66 -0.19
N ALA A 42 -5.81 1.82 -0.62
CA ALA A 42 -6.04 2.10 -2.02
C ALA A 42 -4.73 2.07 -2.82
N PHE A 43 -3.68 2.69 -2.28
CA PHE A 43 -2.35 2.69 -2.86
C PHE A 43 -1.81 1.27 -3.04
N THR A 44 -1.80 0.46 -1.98
CA THR A 44 -1.26 -0.91 -2.00
C THR A 44 -2.05 -1.79 -2.97
N TYR A 45 -3.38 -1.67 -2.97
CA TYR A 45 -4.24 -2.43 -3.87
C TYR A 45 -3.93 -2.11 -5.35
N VAL A 46 -3.90 -0.83 -5.71
CA VAL A 46 -3.58 -0.39 -7.08
C VAL A 46 -2.15 -0.78 -7.47
N ALA A 47 -1.17 -0.53 -6.60
CA ALA A 47 0.22 -0.89 -6.84
C ALA A 47 0.41 -2.40 -7.07
N THR A 48 -0.36 -3.22 -6.35
CA THR A 48 -0.34 -4.69 -6.49
C THR A 48 -0.87 -5.14 -7.84
N LEU A 49 -2.01 -4.61 -8.28
CA LEU A 49 -2.57 -4.91 -9.60
C LEU A 49 -1.65 -4.46 -10.73
N LEU A 50 -1.01 -3.29 -10.60
CA LEU A 50 -0.10 -2.78 -11.62
C LEU A 50 1.26 -3.47 -11.63
N SER A 51 1.72 -3.98 -10.48
CA SER A 51 3.10 -4.47 -10.35
C SER A 51 3.30 -5.94 -10.17
N HIS A 52 2.30 -6.65 -9.68
CA HIS A 52 2.38 -8.05 -9.32
C HIS A 52 1.17 -8.85 -9.85
N ALA A 53 0.45 -8.34 -10.85
CA ALA A 53 -0.54 -9.11 -11.60
C ALA A 53 0.14 -10.29 -12.31
N PHE A 54 0.35 -11.38 -11.57
CA PHE A 54 1.19 -12.52 -11.96
C PHE A 54 0.70 -13.21 -13.25
N TRP A 55 -0.60 -13.11 -13.52
CA TRP A 55 -1.22 -13.60 -14.76
C TRP A 55 -0.72 -12.86 -16.01
N SER A 56 -0.15 -11.67 -15.88
CA SER A 56 0.43 -10.89 -16.98
C SER A 56 1.93 -11.15 -17.19
N PHE A 57 2.55 -12.02 -16.40
CA PHE A 57 3.99 -12.35 -16.51
C PHE A 57 4.23 -13.68 -17.25
N PRO A 58 5.42 -13.84 -17.87
CA PRO A 58 5.91 -15.11 -18.40
C PRO A 58 5.89 -16.21 -17.34
N GLU A 59 5.81 -17.47 -17.80
CA GLU A 59 5.65 -18.63 -16.92
C GLU A 59 6.80 -18.76 -15.91
N GLU A 60 8.04 -18.47 -16.32
CA GLU A 60 9.21 -18.57 -15.43
C GLU A 60 9.17 -17.55 -14.28
N ALA A 61 8.54 -16.39 -14.51
CA ALA A 61 8.42 -15.32 -13.50
C ALA A 61 7.10 -15.40 -12.70
N ARG A 62 6.11 -16.17 -13.18
CA ARG A 62 4.75 -16.19 -12.64
C ARG A 62 4.71 -16.62 -11.17
N TYR A 63 5.45 -17.66 -10.79
CA TYR A 63 5.47 -18.16 -9.41
C TYR A 63 6.03 -17.11 -8.43
N ALA A 64 7.12 -16.45 -8.79
CA ALA A 64 7.71 -15.39 -7.97
C ALA A 64 6.76 -14.19 -7.82
N GLN A 65 6.09 -13.78 -8.91
CA GLN A 65 5.12 -12.69 -8.88
C GLN A 65 3.86 -13.03 -8.09
N GLN A 66 3.43 -14.30 -8.11
CA GLN A 66 2.29 -14.77 -7.34
C GLN A 66 2.54 -14.63 -5.83
N GLY A 67 3.74 -14.93 -5.35
CA GLY A 67 4.13 -14.68 -3.97
C GLY A 67 4.06 -13.19 -3.58
N GLN A 68 4.53 -12.30 -4.45
CA GLN A 68 4.44 -10.85 -4.24
C GLN A 68 2.99 -10.35 -4.25
N PHE A 69 2.15 -10.92 -5.11
CA PHE A 69 0.73 -10.58 -5.18
C PHE A 69 0.02 -10.93 -3.87
N PHE A 70 0.16 -12.16 -3.40
CA PHE A 70 -0.54 -12.62 -2.21
C PHE A 70 -0.01 -11.98 -0.92
N LYS A 71 1.29 -11.68 -0.81
CA LYS A 71 1.80 -10.91 0.34
C LYS A 71 1.12 -9.53 0.39
N ASN A 72 0.99 -8.86 -0.76
CA ASN A 72 0.40 -7.54 -0.79
C ASN A 72 -1.11 -7.60 -0.55
N LEU A 73 -1.79 -8.65 -1.04
CA LEU A 73 -3.21 -8.87 -0.74
C LEU A 73 -3.44 -9.06 0.77
N ALA A 74 -2.54 -9.78 1.45
CA ALA A 74 -2.57 -9.89 2.91
C ALA A 74 -2.38 -8.52 3.60
N ILE A 75 -1.47 -7.69 3.10
CA ILE A 75 -1.27 -6.31 3.57
C ILE A 75 -2.54 -5.46 3.34
N VAL A 76 -3.19 -5.57 2.18
CA VAL A 76 -4.48 -4.89 1.91
C VAL A 76 -5.54 -5.31 2.92
N GLY A 77 -5.64 -6.61 3.24
CA GLY A 77 -6.54 -7.10 4.28
C GLY A 77 -6.24 -6.50 5.66
N ALA A 78 -4.96 -6.43 6.04
CA ALA A 78 -4.54 -5.82 7.29
C ALA A 78 -4.83 -4.30 7.36
N LEU A 79 -4.61 -3.58 6.25
CA LEU A 79 -4.93 -2.15 6.14
C LEU A 79 -6.44 -1.90 6.16
N PHE A 80 -7.24 -2.81 5.60
CA PHE A 80 -8.70 -2.74 5.69
C PHE A 80 -9.18 -2.93 7.13
N LEU A 81 -8.60 -3.89 7.85
CA LEU A 81 -8.88 -4.05 9.27
C LEU A 81 -8.51 -2.78 10.04
N TYR A 82 -7.30 -2.23 9.83
CA TYR A 82 -6.84 -0.98 10.45
C TYR A 82 -7.76 0.21 10.13
N PHE A 83 -8.27 0.31 8.91
CA PHE A 83 -9.24 1.34 8.51
C PHE A 83 -10.55 1.25 9.32
N VAL A 84 -11.03 0.02 9.55
CA VAL A 84 -12.28 -0.25 10.29
C VAL A 84 -12.08 -0.07 11.80
N THR A 85 -11.00 -0.61 12.37
CA THR A 85 -10.77 -0.67 13.82
C THR A 85 -10.01 0.54 14.37
N GLY A 86 -9.29 1.28 13.53
CA GLY A 86 -8.36 2.32 13.96
C GLY A 86 -7.07 1.77 14.60
N PRO A 87 -6.26 2.61 15.26
CA PRO A 87 -4.92 2.28 15.73
C PRO A 87 -4.90 1.51 17.06
N GLY A 88 -6.05 1.04 17.54
CA GLY A 88 -6.19 0.35 18.82
C GLY A 88 -5.94 1.26 20.03
N ARG A 89 -5.46 0.67 21.14
CA ARG A 89 -5.26 1.35 22.45
C ARG A 89 -4.15 2.42 22.42
N TYR A 90 -3.31 2.43 21.39
CA TYR A 90 -2.30 3.47 21.16
C TYR A 90 -2.90 4.57 20.29
N ARG A 91 -3.67 5.44 20.92
CA ARG A 91 -4.20 6.67 20.31
C ARG A 91 -3.31 7.84 20.74
N PRO A 92 -2.42 8.38 19.89
CA PRO A 92 -1.80 9.66 20.21
C PRO A 92 -2.85 10.74 20.00
N TRP A 93 -3.45 11.13 21.13
CA TRP A 93 -4.02 12.41 21.57
C TRP A 93 -4.82 13.33 20.62
N PHE A 94 -4.62 13.34 19.29
CA PHE A 94 -5.25 14.29 18.34
C PHE A 94 -6.66 13.90 17.87
N GLY A 95 -7.44 13.18 18.68
CA GLY A 95 -8.72 12.63 18.23
C GLY A 95 -9.85 12.63 19.24
N ALA A 96 -9.78 13.39 20.35
CA ALA A 96 -10.96 13.59 21.19
C ALA A 96 -12.04 14.34 20.39
N LYS A 97 -13.02 13.60 19.87
CA LYS A 97 -14.41 13.96 20.04
C LYS A 97 -14.99 13.00 21.06
#